data_AF-A0A1Z4ETD5-F1
#
_entry.id   AF-A0A1Z4ETD5-F1
#
_cell.length_a   1.000
_cell.length_b   1.000
_cell.length_c   1.000
_cell.angle_alpha   90.00
_cell.angle_beta   90.00
_cell.angle_gamma   90.00
#
_symmetry.space_group_name_H-M   'P 1'
#
loop_
_entity.id
_entity.type
_entity.pdbx_description
1 polymer ?
#
loop_
_entity_poly.entity_id
_entity_poly.type
_entity_poly.pdbx_seq_one_letter_code
_entity_poly.pdbx_strand_id
1 'polypeptide(L)'
;MTLQGDPPTTIESARDPDGSLSPSQRVQRPLPPNSLVWKYFADRRLSLLLGRAGTTENMYPQLGQAVSDHSVIFTNLFERVRRSLPPIANTVYGNTPVKTGLQIRNFHKPLAGVMSDETRYHGSAYKGLDPETFYWAHATFIDQIVTGVERFIKPLSNSEKEQIFAESRDSYSLYGVNASFEPRTMRSSCATGTALSRTNWSATPEWPDTPSVTSPRGSRERSHHRL
;
A
#
# COMPACT_ATOMS: atom_id res chain seq x y z
N MET A 1 5.78 -14.58 -62.73
CA MET A 1 5.80 -13.15 -62.37
C MET A 1 4.63 -12.95 -61.40
N THR A 2 4.83 -13.24 -60.10
CA THR A 2 5.02 -12.26 -58.99
C THR A 2 3.83 -11.30 -58.86
N LEU A 3 3.14 -11.11 -57.73
CA LEU A 3 3.50 -11.27 -56.32
C LEU A 3 2.30 -11.77 -55.50
N GLN A 4 2.58 -12.74 -54.65
CA GLN A 4 1.80 -13.07 -53.47
C GLN A 4 2.02 -11.94 -52.46
N GLY A 5 0.95 -11.24 -52.08
CA GLY A 5 1.02 -10.22 -51.04
C GLY A 5 1.21 -10.90 -49.69
N ASP A 6 2.27 -10.54 -48.97
CA ASP A 6 2.45 -10.96 -47.58
C ASP A 6 1.23 -10.53 -46.75
N PRO A 7 0.71 -11.39 -45.84
CA PRO A 7 -0.28 -10.94 -44.88
C PRO A 7 0.36 -9.87 -43.98
N PRO A 8 -0.36 -8.80 -43.62
CA PRO A 8 0.21 -7.75 -42.80
C PRO A 8 0.63 -8.31 -41.44
N THR A 9 1.94 -8.42 -41.23
CA THR A 9 2.57 -8.45 -39.91
C THR A 9 2.34 -7.11 -39.23
N THR A 10 1.14 -6.91 -38.69
CA THR A 10 0.90 -5.88 -37.71
C THR A 10 0.88 -6.57 -36.36
N ILE A 11 2.03 -6.54 -35.69
CA ILE A 11 2.07 -6.59 -34.23
C ILE A 11 1.17 -5.43 -33.79
N GLU A 12 -0.09 -5.72 -33.48
CA GLU A 12 -1.06 -4.72 -33.05
C GLU A 12 -0.50 -3.97 -31.85
N SER A 13 -0.06 -2.77 -32.16
CA SER A 13 0.54 -1.77 -31.30
C SER A 13 -0.50 -1.05 -30.44
N ALA A 14 -1.47 -1.77 -29.88
CA ALA A 14 -2.50 -1.21 -29.01
C ALA A 14 -2.22 -1.59 -27.55
N ARG A 15 -1.35 -0.84 -26.87
CA ARG A 15 -1.18 -0.97 -25.42
C ARG A 15 -2.12 0.00 -24.69
N ASP A 16 -3.20 -0.62 -24.21
CA ASP A 16 -4.16 -0.37 -23.13
C ASP A 16 -4.84 1.02 -22.98
N PRO A 17 -6.18 1.12 -23.19
CA PRO A 17 -7.01 2.31 -22.92
C PRO A 17 -7.37 2.49 -21.43
N ASP A 18 -6.60 1.89 -20.51
CA ASP A 18 -6.87 1.88 -19.07
C ASP A 18 -6.14 3.00 -18.30
N GLY A 19 -5.46 3.92 -19.01
CA GLY A 19 -4.70 5.01 -18.39
C GLY A 19 -3.38 4.58 -17.75
N SER A 20 -2.96 3.33 -17.92
CA SER A 20 -1.64 2.86 -17.47
C SER A 20 -0.52 3.33 -18.40
N LEU A 21 0.67 3.49 -17.83
CA LEU A 21 1.87 3.82 -18.60
C LEU A 21 2.08 2.77 -19.70
N SER A 22 2.45 3.19 -20.91
CA SER A 22 2.93 2.22 -21.91
C SER A 22 4.17 1.50 -21.36
N PRO A 23 4.47 0.25 -21.73
CA PRO A 23 5.58 -0.49 -21.13
C PRO A 23 6.96 0.06 -21.48
N SER A 24 7.11 0.92 -22.48
CA SER A 24 8.33 1.73 -22.66
C SER A 24 8.44 2.86 -21.63
N GLN A 25 7.31 3.31 -21.06
CA GLN A 25 7.23 4.31 -19.98
C GLN A 25 7.25 3.69 -18.58
N ARG A 26 7.07 2.36 -18.45
CA ARG A 26 7.21 1.63 -17.19
C ARG A 26 8.70 1.36 -16.91
N VAL A 27 9.44 2.39 -16.52
CA VAL A 27 10.81 2.19 -15.99
C VAL A 27 10.65 1.45 -14.67
N GLN A 28 10.89 0.13 -14.70
CA GLN A 28 10.76 -0.74 -13.54
C GLN A 28 12.03 -0.71 -12.70
N ARG A 29 11.88 -0.42 -11.42
CA ARG A 29 12.99 -0.25 -10.48
C ARG A 29 12.84 -1.23 -9.32
N PRO A 30 13.47 -2.42 -9.42
CA PRO A 30 13.51 -3.35 -8.31
C PRO A 30 14.08 -2.68 -7.05
N LEU A 31 13.47 -2.97 -5.89
CA LEU A 31 13.93 -2.45 -4.61
C LEU A 31 15.32 -3.01 -4.26
N PRO A 32 16.29 -2.17 -3.90
CA PRO A 32 17.60 -2.66 -3.50
C PRO A 32 17.54 -3.31 -2.09
N PRO A 33 18.33 -4.36 -1.80
CA PRO A 33 18.27 -5.05 -0.50
C PRO A 33 18.61 -4.20 0.74
N ASN A 34 19.24 -3.04 0.54
CA ASN A 34 19.58 -2.10 1.62
C ASN A 34 18.50 -1.02 1.84
N SER A 35 17.36 -1.11 1.16
CA SER A 35 16.25 -0.16 1.29
C SER A 35 15.49 -0.36 2.60
N LEU A 36 14.87 0.71 3.12
CA LEU A 36 14.01 0.63 4.31
C LEU A 36 12.73 -0.18 4.06
N VAL A 37 12.14 -0.06 2.86
CA VAL A 37 11.02 -0.90 2.44
C VAL A 37 11.45 -2.37 2.47
N TRP A 38 12.57 -2.73 1.85
CA TRP A 38 13.08 -4.11 1.88
C TRP A 38 13.29 -4.62 3.31
N LYS A 39 13.87 -3.78 4.17
CA LYS A 39 14.14 -4.10 5.58
C LYS A 39 12.87 -4.42 6.37
N TYR A 40 11.78 -3.67 6.17
CA TYR A 40 10.60 -3.77 7.03
C TYR A 40 9.43 -4.55 6.44
N PHE A 41 9.35 -4.72 5.11
CA PHE A 41 8.15 -5.25 4.44
C PHE A 41 7.66 -6.62 4.97
N ALA A 42 8.58 -7.54 5.27
CA ALA A 42 8.26 -8.86 5.83
C ALA A 42 8.54 -8.99 7.34
N ASP A 43 8.70 -7.88 8.08
CA ASP A 43 8.87 -7.94 9.53
C ASP A 43 7.61 -8.56 10.17
N ARG A 44 7.78 -9.64 10.93
CA ARG A 44 6.67 -10.41 11.51
C ARG A 44 5.80 -9.58 12.45
N ARG A 45 6.30 -8.49 13.02
CA ARG A 45 5.50 -7.61 13.89
C ARG A 45 4.42 -6.87 13.10
N LEU A 46 4.65 -6.60 11.81
CA LEU A 46 3.67 -5.94 10.95
C LEU A 46 2.47 -6.85 10.66
N SER A 47 2.60 -8.18 10.81
CA SER A 47 1.46 -9.08 10.61
C SER A 47 0.33 -8.87 11.62
N LEU A 48 0.64 -8.28 12.79
CA LEU A 48 -0.35 -7.90 13.80
C LEU A 48 -1.33 -6.81 13.32
N LEU A 49 -0.99 -6.13 12.23
CA LEU A 49 -1.79 -5.06 11.64
C LEU A 49 -2.48 -5.50 10.34
N LEU A 50 -2.42 -6.77 9.93
CA LEU A 50 -3.08 -7.23 8.70
C LEU A 50 -4.57 -6.90 8.64
N GLY A 51 -5.27 -6.98 9.79
CA GLY A 51 -6.67 -6.56 9.87
C GLY A 51 -6.85 -5.07 9.59
N ARG A 52 -5.93 -4.21 10.08
CA ARG A 52 -5.92 -2.78 9.79
C ARG A 52 -5.65 -2.53 8.31
N ALA A 53 -4.61 -3.14 7.75
CA ALA A 53 -4.27 -3.01 6.32
C ALA A 53 -5.47 -3.35 5.43
N GLY A 54 -6.06 -4.54 5.62
CA GLY A 54 -7.22 -4.96 4.84
C GLY A 54 -8.42 -4.05 5.02
N THR A 55 -8.68 -3.58 6.24
CA THR A 55 -9.79 -2.63 6.49
C THR A 55 -9.55 -1.31 5.76
N THR A 56 -8.37 -0.71 5.94
CA THR A 56 -8.00 0.56 5.31
C THR A 56 -8.04 0.44 3.80
N GLU A 57 -7.51 -0.63 3.21
CA GLU A 57 -7.59 -0.87 1.77
C GLU A 57 -9.05 -0.81 1.26
N ASN A 58 -9.97 -1.47 1.95
CA ASN A 58 -11.40 -1.54 1.59
C ASN A 58 -12.22 -0.29 1.94
N MET A 59 -11.64 0.73 2.59
CA MET A 59 -12.33 2.00 2.85
C MET A 59 -12.44 2.90 1.60
N TYR A 60 -11.77 2.55 0.50
CA TYR A 60 -11.97 3.23 -0.78
C TYR A 60 -13.16 2.59 -1.53
N PRO A 61 -14.23 3.35 -1.85
CA PRO A 61 -15.51 2.78 -2.30
C PRO A 61 -15.39 1.79 -3.47
N GLN A 62 -14.69 2.20 -4.54
CA GLN A 62 -14.50 1.37 -5.73
C GLN A 62 -13.69 0.10 -5.44
N LEU A 63 -12.73 0.19 -4.51
CA LEU A 63 -11.95 -0.97 -4.09
C LEU A 63 -12.80 -1.92 -3.26
N GLY A 64 -13.54 -1.40 -2.28
CA GLY A 64 -14.45 -2.18 -1.45
C GLY A 64 -15.51 -2.91 -2.28
N GLN A 65 -16.12 -2.24 -3.27
CA GLN A 65 -17.04 -2.88 -4.20
C GLN A 65 -16.34 -3.96 -5.04
N ALA A 66 -15.17 -3.68 -5.63
CA ALA A 66 -14.43 -4.67 -6.40
C ALA A 66 -14.05 -5.91 -5.56
N VAL A 67 -13.73 -5.73 -4.28
CA VAL A 67 -13.48 -6.84 -3.36
C VAL A 67 -14.78 -7.59 -3.07
N SER A 68 -15.89 -6.90 -2.82
CA SER A 68 -17.20 -7.54 -2.65
C SER A 68 -17.57 -8.43 -3.84
N ASP A 69 -17.35 -7.93 -5.07
CA ASP A 69 -17.79 -8.60 -6.29
C ASP A 69 -16.87 -9.76 -6.69
N HIS A 70 -15.56 -9.64 -6.46
CA HIS A 70 -14.55 -10.53 -7.05
C HIS A 70 -13.72 -11.33 -6.03
N SER A 71 -13.97 -11.17 -4.72
CA SER A 71 -13.16 -11.80 -3.66
C SER A 71 -13.89 -12.86 -2.86
N VAL A 72 -13.16 -13.93 -2.54
CA VAL A 72 -13.58 -14.91 -1.51
C VAL A 72 -13.25 -14.46 -0.08
N ILE A 73 -12.81 -13.20 0.15
CA ILE A 73 -12.32 -12.77 1.47
C ILE A 73 -13.37 -12.91 2.58
N PHE A 74 -14.64 -12.71 2.26
CA PHE A 74 -15.76 -12.82 3.21
C PHE A 74 -16.16 -14.27 3.50
N THR A 75 -15.80 -15.22 2.63
CA THR A 75 -16.11 -16.65 2.79
C THR A 75 -14.89 -17.48 3.21
N ASN A 76 -13.68 -17.02 2.90
CA ASN A 76 -12.42 -17.69 3.23
C ASN A 76 -11.22 -16.72 3.26
N LEU A 77 -11.10 -15.97 4.35
CA LEU A 77 -10.02 -15.01 4.59
C LEU A 77 -8.62 -15.65 4.56
N PHE A 78 -8.45 -16.82 5.17
CA PHE A 78 -7.13 -17.48 5.26
C PHE A 78 -6.60 -17.89 3.89
N GLU A 79 -7.45 -18.48 3.04
CA GLU A 79 -7.03 -18.81 1.66
C GLU A 79 -6.76 -17.55 0.83
N ARG A 80 -7.52 -16.47 1.02
CA ARG A 80 -7.25 -15.19 0.37
C ARG A 80 -5.84 -14.70 0.74
N VAL A 81 -5.53 -14.65 2.03
CA VAL A 81 -4.19 -14.23 2.52
C VAL A 81 -3.10 -15.14 1.97
N ARG A 82 -3.29 -16.46 2.02
CA ARG A 82 -2.32 -17.46 1.53
C ARG A 82 -2.01 -17.31 0.03
N ARG A 83 -3.00 -16.93 -0.78
CA ARG A 83 -2.86 -16.72 -2.23
C ARG A 83 -2.25 -15.35 -2.58
N SER A 84 -2.50 -14.33 -1.75
CA SER A 84 -2.06 -12.96 -2.02
C SER A 84 -0.63 -12.67 -1.53
N LEU A 85 -0.22 -13.18 -0.36
CA LEU A 85 1.08 -12.81 0.22
C LEU A 85 2.31 -13.23 -0.61
N PRO A 86 2.40 -14.46 -1.16
CA PRO A 86 3.58 -14.87 -1.91
C PRO A 86 3.91 -14.00 -3.14
N PRO A 87 2.97 -13.69 -4.05
CA PRO A 87 3.29 -12.80 -5.17
C PRO A 87 3.64 -11.38 -4.69
N ILE A 88 2.96 -10.85 -3.67
CA ILE A 88 3.28 -9.53 -3.12
C ILE A 88 4.69 -9.49 -2.53
N ALA A 89 5.07 -10.49 -1.72
CA ALA A 89 6.43 -10.59 -1.19
C ALA A 89 7.49 -10.72 -2.29
N ASN A 90 7.17 -11.44 -3.37
CA ASN A 90 8.08 -11.64 -4.50
C ASN A 90 8.33 -10.37 -5.33
N THR A 91 7.56 -9.28 -5.18
CA THR A 91 7.93 -8.00 -5.80
C THR A 91 9.05 -7.29 -5.04
N VAL A 92 9.23 -7.62 -3.75
CA VAL A 92 10.25 -7.03 -2.87
C VAL A 92 11.47 -7.94 -2.77
N TYR A 93 11.25 -9.26 -2.62
CA TYR A 93 12.30 -10.23 -2.29
C TYR A 93 12.59 -11.24 -3.40
N GLY A 94 11.80 -11.26 -4.47
CA GLY A 94 11.92 -12.28 -5.52
C GLY A 94 13.09 -12.03 -6.47
N ASN A 95 13.55 -13.09 -7.14
CA ASN A 95 14.60 -13.02 -8.17
C ASN A 95 14.12 -12.40 -9.50
N THR A 96 12.81 -12.36 -9.72
CA THR A 96 12.20 -11.79 -10.95
C THR A 96 11.08 -10.80 -10.59
N PRO A 97 11.37 -9.72 -9.84
CA PRO A 97 10.35 -8.84 -9.27
C PRO A 97 9.53 -8.11 -10.35
N VAL A 98 10.15 -7.82 -11.49
CA VAL A 98 9.51 -7.30 -12.71
C VAL A 98 8.40 -8.22 -13.22
N LYS A 99 8.70 -9.52 -13.37
CA LYS A 99 7.75 -10.52 -13.86
C LYS A 99 6.58 -10.67 -12.89
N THR A 100 6.89 -10.70 -11.60
CA THR A 100 5.89 -10.78 -10.52
C THR A 100 4.97 -9.56 -10.52
N GLY A 101 5.52 -8.34 -10.64
CA GLY A 101 4.72 -7.11 -10.71
C GLY A 101 3.75 -7.10 -11.90
N LEU A 102 4.21 -7.53 -13.08
CA LEU A 102 3.34 -7.68 -14.26
C LEU A 102 2.26 -8.76 -14.07
N GLN A 103 2.58 -9.86 -13.40
CA GLN A 103 1.61 -10.90 -13.08
C GLN A 103 0.51 -10.35 -12.16
N ILE A 104 0.88 -9.62 -11.10
CA ILE A 104 -0.08 -8.99 -10.19
C ILE A 104 -0.93 -7.98 -10.95
N ARG A 105 -0.33 -7.14 -11.78
CA ARG A 105 -1.07 -6.20 -12.64
C ARG A 105 -2.11 -6.91 -13.50
N ASN A 106 -1.73 -8.03 -14.11
CA ASN A 106 -2.65 -8.81 -14.96
C ASN A 106 -3.80 -9.45 -14.17
N PHE A 107 -3.62 -9.77 -12.89
CA PHE A 107 -4.75 -10.19 -12.04
C PHE A 107 -5.78 -9.08 -11.82
N HIS A 108 -5.40 -7.81 -11.94
CA HIS A 108 -6.31 -6.67 -11.77
C HIS A 108 -7.00 -6.24 -13.08
N LYS A 109 -6.48 -6.63 -14.25
CA LYS A 109 -7.07 -6.33 -15.57
C LYS A 109 -8.55 -6.73 -15.71
N PRO A 110 -8.98 -7.94 -15.32
CA PRO A 110 -10.37 -8.36 -15.51
C PRO A 110 -11.34 -7.77 -14.47
N LEU A 111 -10.84 -7.07 -13.44
CA LEU A 111 -11.69 -6.53 -12.39
C LEU A 111 -12.41 -5.31 -12.92
N ALA A 112 -13.72 -5.42 -13.08
CA ALA A 112 -14.60 -4.32 -13.45
C ALA A 112 -16.02 -4.63 -12.98
N GLY A 113 -16.83 -3.59 -12.86
CA GLY A 113 -18.22 -3.71 -12.47
C GLY A 113 -18.88 -2.36 -12.32
N VAL A 114 -20.01 -2.36 -11.61
CA VAL A 114 -20.82 -1.18 -11.35
C VAL A 114 -21.02 -1.07 -9.85
N MET A 115 -20.93 0.16 -9.33
CA MET A 115 -21.19 0.47 -7.94
C MET A 115 -22.65 0.17 -7.59
N SER A 116 -22.85 -0.78 -6.68
CA SER A 116 -24.19 -1.26 -6.27
C SER A 116 -24.76 -0.50 -5.07
N ASP A 117 -23.92 0.27 -4.38
CA ASP A 117 -24.28 0.96 -3.15
C ASP A 117 -25.24 2.15 -3.40
N GLU A 118 -25.97 2.55 -2.36
CA GLU A 118 -26.83 3.75 -2.38
C GLU A 118 -26.05 5.04 -2.07
N THR A 119 -24.74 5.05 -2.32
CA THR A 119 -23.92 6.24 -2.06
C THR A 119 -23.96 7.19 -3.25
N ARG A 120 -23.20 8.29 -3.16
CA ARG A 120 -22.98 9.21 -4.28
C ARG A 120 -22.37 8.54 -5.53
N TYR A 121 -21.89 7.30 -5.42
CA TYR A 121 -21.27 6.55 -6.50
C TYR A 121 -22.23 5.56 -7.18
N HIS A 122 -23.49 5.46 -6.75
CA HIS A 122 -24.47 4.52 -7.31
C HIS A 122 -24.50 4.55 -8.84
N GLY A 123 -24.43 3.37 -9.47
CA GLY A 123 -24.50 3.23 -10.92
C GLY A 123 -23.23 3.65 -11.68
N SER A 124 -22.20 4.17 -11.02
CA SER A 124 -20.91 4.45 -11.65
C SER A 124 -20.12 3.17 -11.92
N ALA A 125 -19.33 3.14 -12.99
CA ALA A 125 -18.47 1.99 -13.29
C ALA A 125 -17.17 2.06 -12.47
N TYR A 126 -16.67 0.90 -12.04
CA TYR A 126 -15.31 0.77 -11.50
C TYR A 126 -14.46 -0.16 -12.36
N LYS A 127 -13.14 0.05 -12.34
CA LYS A 127 -12.14 -0.80 -13.00
C LYS A 127 -10.97 -1.01 -12.03
N GLY A 128 -10.45 -2.23 -11.92
CA GLY A 128 -9.35 -2.54 -11.01
C GLY A 128 -8.03 -1.86 -11.34
N LEU A 129 -7.90 -1.34 -12.56
CA LEU A 129 -6.75 -0.56 -13.03
C LEU A 129 -7.06 0.94 -13.17
N ASP A 130 -8.18 1.40 -12.62
CA ASP A 130 -8.42 2.82 -12.42
C ASP A 130 -7.24 3.43 -11.63
N PRO A 131 -6.55 4.46 -12.15
CA PRO A 131 -5.29 4.93 -11.57
C PRO A 131 -5.37 5.35 -10.11
N GLU A 132 -6.46 6.00 -9.69
CA GLU A 132 -6.63 6.45 -8.31
C GLU A 132 -6.88 5.28 -7.37
N THR A 133 -7.79 4.37 -7.76
CA THR A 133 -8.09 3.14 -7.00
C THR A 133 -6.87 2.25 -6.88
N PHE A 134 -6.14 2.06 -7.98
CA PHE A 134 -4.94 1.24 -8.03
C PHE A 134 -3.82 1.85 -7.18
N TYR A 135 -3.60 3.16 -7.25
CA TYR A 135 -2.66 3.84 -6.35
C TYR A 135 -3.06 3.72 -4.87
N TRP A 136 -4.34 3.87 -4.53
CA TRP A 136 -4.82 3.74 -3.15
C TRP A 136 -4.42 2.40 -2.54
N ALA A 137 -4.67 1.29 -3.24
CA ALA A 137 -4.33 -0.05 -2.76
C ALA A 137 -2.84 -0.14 -2.38
N HIS A 138 -1.97 0.34 -3.26
CA HIS A 138 -0.53 0.35 -3.04
C HIS A 138 -0.14 1.28 -1.88
N ALA A 139 -0.68 2.49 -1.83
CA ALA A 139 -0.38 3.44 -0.75
C ALA A 139 -0.64 2.87 0.65
N THR A 140 -1.64 1.98 0.81
CA THR A 140 -1.89 1.30 2.09
C THR A 140 -0.72 0.41 2.55
N PHE A 141 0.13 -0.09 1.65
CA PHE A 141 1.34 -0.83 2.04
C PHE A 141 2.37 0.09 2.72
N ILE A 142 2.47 1.36 2.32
CA ILE A 142 3.34 2.33 3.03
C ILE A 142 2.73 2.73 4.34
N ASP A 143 1.44 3.03 4.37
CA ASP A 143 0.74 3.27 5.64
C ASP A 143 1.00 2.13 6.64
N GLN A 144 0.96 0.88 6.16
CA GLN A 144 1.22 -0.31 6.95
C GLN A 144 2.68 -0.41 7.43
N ILE A 145 3.67 -0.18 6.57
CA ILE A 145 5.08 -0.20 6.97
C ILE A 145 5.33 0.88 8.01
N VAL A 146 4.94 2.12 7.72
CA VAL A 146 5.27 3.26 8.57
C VAL A 146 4.53 3.14 9.91
N THR A 147 3.23 2.77 9.92
CA THR A 147 2.48 2.49 11.16
C THR A 147 3.12 1.36 11.97
N GLY A 148 3.48 0.25 11.33
CA GLY A 148 4.02 -0.91 12.03
C GLY A 148 5.42 -0.65 12.62
N VAL A 149 6.27 0.04 11.89
CA VAL A 149 7.61 0.41 12.36
C VAL A 149 7.51 1.35 13.56
N GLU A 150 6.69 2.40 13.47
CA GLU A 150 6.53 3.34 14.59
C GLU A 150 5.87 2.73 15.82
N ARG A 151 4.97 1.75 15.62
CA ARG A 151 4.27 1.09 16.73
C ARG A 151 5.10 0.02 17.43
N PHE A 152 5.92 -0.74 16.70
CA PHE A 152 6.52 -1.98 17.22
C PHE A 152 8.05 -2.06 17.12
N ILE A 153 8.69 -1.08 16.46
CA ILE A 153 10.13 -1.14 16.18
C ILE A 153 10.82 0.10 16.75
N LYS A 154 10.54 1.28 16.18
CA LYS A 154 11.12 2.55 16.59
C LYS A 154 10.37 3.73 15.97
N PRO A 155 10.44 4.93 16.56
CA PRO A 155 10.07 6.16 15.87
C PRO A 155 10.85 6.33 14.56
N LEU A 156 10.17 6.79 13.51
CA LEU A 156 10.79 7.10 12.22
C LEU A 156 11.07 8.59 12.12
N SER A 157 12.28 8.96 11.69
CA SER A 157 12.57 10.34 11.33
C SER A 157 11.79 10.76 10.08
N ASN A 158 11.65 12.07 9.86
CA ASN A 158 11.05 12.57 8.62
C ASN A 158 11.84 12.13 7.37
N SER A 159 13.17 12.01 7.47
CA SER A 159 13.98 11.53 6.35
C SER A 159 13.76 10.05 6.06
N GLU A 160 13.59 9.21 7.09
CA GLU A 160 13.25 7.80 6.90
C GLU A 160 11.85 7.62 6.30
N LYS A 161 10.86 8.42 6.72
CA LYS A 161 9.51 8.42 6.13
C LYS A 161 9.55 8.82 4.64
N GLU A 162 10.31 9.84 4.31
CA GLU A 162 10.47 10.28 2.91
C GLU A 162 11.24 9.24 2.08
N GLN A 163 12.26 8.60 2.66
CA GLN A 163 12.98 7.50 2.00
C GLN A 163 12.05 6.31 1.73
N ILE A 164 11.26 5.87 2.72
CA ILE A 164 10.27 4.79 2.56
C ILE A 164 9.28 5.15 1.44
N PHE A 165 8.81 6.40 1.40
CA PHE A 165 7.91 6.86 0.35
C PHE A 165 8.58 6.85 -1.03
N ALA A 166 9.81 7.35 -1.16
CA ALA A 166 10.54 7.33 -2.43
C ALA A 166 10.79 5.89 -2.94
N GLU A 167 11.23 5.00 -2.06
CA GLU A 167 11.44 3.58 -2.36
C GLU A 167 10.12 2.87 -2.74
N SER A 168 9.00 3.25 -2.12
CA SER A 168 7.70 2.69 -2.47
C SER A 168 7.31 2.93 -3.92
N ARG A 169 7.63 4.12 -4.44
CA ARG A 169 7.33 4.49 -5.82
C ARG A 169 8.13 3.65 -6.81
N ASP A 170 9.37 3.32 -6.45
CA ASP A 170 10.18 2.37 -7.22
C ASP A 170 9.51 0.98 -7.24
N SER A 171 9.02 0.50 -6.09
CA SER A 171 8.23 -0.74 -6.04
C SER A 171 6.95 -0.67 -6.89
N TYR A 172 6.20 0.45 -6.83
CA TYR A 172 4.94 0.66 -7.56
C TYR A 172 5.11 0.72 -9.08
N SER A 173 6.28 1.18 -9.54
CA SER A 173 6.65 1.12 -10.96
C SER A 173 6.58 -0.30 -11.52
N LEU A 174 6.85 -1.33 -10.70
CA LEU A 174 6.77 -2.74 -11.11
C LEU A 174 5.35 -3.17 -11.48
N TYR A 175 4.35 -2.58 -10.82
CA TYR A 175 2.93 -2.83 -11.00
C TYR A 175 2.31 -1.97 -12.11
N GLY A 176 3.07 -1.01 -12.65
CA GLY A 176 2.60 -0.10 -13.69
C GLY A 176 1.65 0.98 -13.18
N VAL A 177 1.76 1.36 -11.90
CA VAL A 177 1.04 2.52 -11.36
C VAL A 177 1.40 3.77 -12.18
N ASN A 178 0.40 4.60 -12.47
CA ASN A 178 0.63 5.83 -13.20
C ASN A 178 1.23 6.89 -12.25
N ALA A 179 2.49 7.25 -12.50
CA ALA A 179 3.24 8.20 -11.68
C ALA A 179 2.61 9.61 -11.57
N SER A 180 1.69 9.98 -12.48
CA SER A 180 0.95 11.25 -12.39
C SER A 180 -0.11 11.26 -11.28
N PHE A 181 -0.58 10.08 -10.85
CA PHE A 181 -1.52 9.92 -9.73
C PHE A 181 -0.79 9.69 -8.39
N GLU A 182 0.53 9.51 -8.43
CA GLU A 182 1.37 9.42 -7.25
C GLU A 182 1.84 10.82 -6.80
N PRO A 183 1.70 11.15 -5.51
CA PRO A 183 2.38 12.29 -4.93
C PRO A 183 3.90 12.15 -5.09
N ARG A 184 4.60 13.28 -5.30
CA ARG A 184 6.06 13.28 -5.45
C ARG A 184 6.81 13.05 -4.14
N THR A 185 6.21 13.42 -3.03
CA THR A 185 6.79 13.31 -1.68
C THR A 185 5.75 12.84 -0.68
N MET A 186 6.21 12.29 0.45
CA MET A 186 5.33 11.91 1.55
C MET A 186 4.56 13.13 2.07
N ARG A 187 5.27 14.26 2.21
CA ARG A 187 4.69 15.54 2.64
C ARG A 187 3.55 15.99 1.72
N SER A 188 3.73 15.88 0.40
CA SER A 188 2.67 16.19 -0.57
C SER A 188 1.48 15.24 -0.41
N SER A 189 1.72 13.94 -0.20
CA SER A 189 0.62 12.98 -0.03
C SER A 189 -0.28 13.31 1.17
N CYS A 190 0.32 13.70 2.31
CA CYS A 190 -0.43 14.14 3.49
C CYS A 190 -1.22 15.45 3.25
N ALA A 191 -0.70 16.36 2.41
CA ALA A 191 -1.31 17.67 2.17
C ALA A 191 -2.49 17.65 1.18
N THR A 192 -2.54 16.68 0.25
CA THR A 192 -3.49 16.72 -0.89
C THR A 192 -4.79 15.92 -0.68
N GLY A 193 -5.08 15.40 0.52
CA GLY A 193 -6.32 14.61 0.69
C GLY A 193 -6.26 13.18 0.09
N THR A 194 -5.09 12.78 -0.42
CA THR A 194 -4.83 11.47 -1.06
C THR A 194 -4.79 10.32 -0.04
N ALA A 195 -4.52 9.09 -0.50
CA ALA A 195 -4.66 7.88 0.31
C ALA A 195 -4.08 7.96 1.74
N LEU A 196 -2.91 8.57 1.89
CA LEU A 196 -2.18 8.68 3.15
C LEU A 196 -2.66 9.84 4.06
N SER A 197 -3.40 10.82 3.54
CA SER A 197 -3.99 11.85 4.41
C SER A 197 -5.23 11.34 5.12
N ARG A 198 -5.94 10.36 4.53
CA ARG A 198 -7.16 9.76 5.11
C ARG A 198 -6.87 8.77 6.22
N THR A 199 -5.62 8.31 6.35
CA THR A 199 -5.15 7.49 7.47
C THR A 199 -4.63 8.32 8.66
N ASN A 200 -4.67 9.65 8.55
CA ASN A 200 -4.36 10.64 9.58
C ASN A 200 -2.94 10.51 10.19
N TRP A 201 -1.92 10.52 9.33
CA TRP A 201 -0.50 10.38 9.72
C TRP A 201 0.10 11.60 10.45
N SER A 202 -0.54 12.78 10.37
CA SER A 202 -0.07 14.02 11.01
C SER A 202 -0.41 14.12 12.50
N ALA A 203 -1.22 13.20 13.03
CA ALA A 203 -1.48 13.15 14.46
C ALA A 203 -0.43 12.25 15.13
N THR A 204 0.72 12.82 15.48
CA THR A 204 1.14 12.56 16.87
C THR A 204 -0.05 13.00 17.72
N PRO A 205 -0.70 12.13 18.51
CA PRO A 205 -1.50 12.65 19.60
C PRO A 205 -0.53 13.54 20.37
N GLU A 206 -0.80 14.84 20.45
CA GLU A 206 -0.37 15.57 21.64
C GLU A 206 -1.01 14.80 22.79
N TRP A 207 -0.23 13.90 23.38
CA TRP A 207 -0.60 13.38 24.68
C TRP A 207 -0.74 14.62 25.55
N PRO A 208 -1.90 14.87 26.18
CA PRO A 208 -1.96 15.91 27.19
C PRO A 208 -0.83 15.62 28.16
N ASP A 209 -0.01 16.63 28.45
CA ASP A 209 1.13 16.53 29.36
C ASP A 209 0.75 15.59 30.50
N THR A 210 1.49 14.49 30.66
CA THR A 210 1.31 13.63 31.81
C THR A 210 1.35 14.52 33.05
N PRO A 211 0.29 14.62 33.87
CA PRO A 211 0.38 15.39 35.08
C PRO A 211 1.55 14.84 35.86
N SER A 212 2.49 15.72 36.19
CA SER A 212 3.67 15.40 36.95
C SER A 212 3.22 14.66 38.20
N VAL A 213 3.54 13.36 38.27
CA VAL A 213 3.40 12.59 39.49
C VAL A 213 4.42 13.17 40.46
N THR A 214 3.98 14.12 41.28
CA THR A 214 4.67 14.49 42.49
C THR A 214 4.60 13.26 43.39
N SER A 215 5.71 12.52 43.47
CA SER A 215 5.84 11.47 44.48
C SER A 215 5.62 12.11 45.85
N PRO A 216 4.74 11.59 46.71
CA PRO A 216 4.77 11.98 48.11
C PRO A 216 6.11 11.50 48.66
N ARG A 217 6.97 12.43 49.07
CA ARG A 217 8.16 12.09 49.86
C ARG A 217 7.65 11.40 51.13
N GLY A 218 7.76 10.08 51.17
CA GLY A 218 7.60 9.33 52.40
C GLY A 218 8.66 9.78 53.38
N SER A 219 8.24 10.48 54.44
CA SER A 219 9.05 10.72 55.62
C SER A 219 9.35 9.37 56.27
N ARG A 220 10.59 8.89 56.10
CA ARG A 220 11.12 7.81 56.93
C ARG A 220 11.32 8.34 58.34
N GLU A 221 10.33 8.15 59.20
CA GLU A 221 10.53 8.19 60.64
C GLU A 221 11.06 6.83 61.08
N ARG A 222 12.33 6.82 61.49
CA ARG A 222 12.92 5.71 62.24
C ARG A 222 12.56 5.94 63.71
N SER A 223 11.67 5.14 64.27
CA SER A 223 11.58 4.95 65.71
C SER A 223 12.15 3.58 66.07
N HIS A 224 13.27 3.64 66.80
CA HIS A 224 13.68 2.56 67.68
C HIS A 224 12.57 2.31 68.71
N HIS A 225 12.27 1.04 69.05
CA HIS A 225 12.22 0.57 70.44
C HIS A 225 11.96 -0.95 70.52
N ARG A 226 12.67 -1.56 71.47
CA ARG A 226 12.66 -2.96 71.92
C ARG A 226 11.25 -3.45 72.26
N LEU A 227 10.97 -4.74 72.04
CA LEU A 227 11.20 -5.88 72.94
C LEU A 227 11.11 -7.19 72.15
#